data_AF-A0A7S0ZCA7-F1
#
_entry.id   AF-A0A7S0ZCA7-F1
#
_cell.length_a   1.000
_cell.length_b   1.000
_cell.length_c   1.000
_cell.angle_alpha   90.00
_cell.angle_beta   90.00
_cell.angle_gamma   90.00
#
_symmetry.space_group_name_H-M   'P 1'
#
loop_
_entity.id
_entity.type
_entity.pdbx_description
1 polymer ?
#
loop_
_entity_poly.entity_id
_entity_poly.type
_entity_poly.pdbx_seq_one_letter_code
_entity_poly.pdbx_strand_id
1 'polypeptide(L)'
;EELSVLEAVELGMRNHQLVPTALICSLSGVRSGFKIHLAAVHKHKLVHHDANGMDAYRLTPLGYDILALRALHKRGAIDAVGSRLGVGKEAEVYEARLTDELEPVAVKLHRLGKTSFRNVKN
;
A
#
# COMPACT_ATOMS: atom_id res chain seq x y z
N GLU A 1 9.83 4.21 9.98
CA GLU A 1 9.14 5.49 9.79
C GLU A 1 8.44 5.59 8.43
N GLU A 2 8.93 4.93 7.37
CA GLU A 2 8.24 4.82 6.07
C GLU A 2 6.77 4.36 6.19
N LEU A 3 6.49 3.34 7.00
CA LEU A 3 5.13 2.87 7.20
C LEU A 3 4.25 3.91 7.93
N SER A 4 4.82 4.75 8.81
CA SER A 4 4.11 5.86 9.44
C SER A 4 3.77 6.97 8.43
N VAL A 5 4.66 7.23 7.46
CA VAL A 5 4.36 8.12 6.33
C VAL A 5 3.23 7.55 5.49
N LEU A 6 3.25 6.25 5.20
CA LEU A 6 2.21 5.59 4.43
C LEU A 6 0.84 5.63 5.13
N GLU A 7 0.79 5.39 6.43
CA GLU A 7 -0.41 5.54 7.28
C GLU A 7 -0.93 7.00 7.29
N ALA A 8 -0.02 7.98 7.30
CA ALA A 8 -0.40 9.39 7.23
C ALA A 8 -1.06 9.75 5.90
N VAL A 9 -0.60 9.17 4.78
CA VAL A 9 -1.29 9.31 3.48
C VAL A 9 -2.68 8.70 3.54
N GLU A 10 -2.83 7.48 4.07
CA GLU A 10 -4.15 6.83 4.22
C GLU A 10 -5.12 7.68 5.03
N LEU A 11 -4.65 8.21 6.17
CA LEU A 11 -5.45 9.04 7.05
C LEU A 11 -5.89 10.35 6.37
N GLY A 12 -4.98 11.00 5.66
CA GLY A 12 -5.28 12.21 4.89
C GLY A 12 -6.28 11.96 3.75
N MET A 13 -6.23 10.76 3.15
CA MET A 13 -7.09 10.37 2.03
C MET A 13 -8.57 10.24 2.40
N ARG A 14 -8.91 10.16 3.69
CA ARG A 14 -10.30 10.17 4.16
C ARG A 14 -11.04 11.44 3.76
N ASN A 15 -10.31 12.56 3.66
CA ASN A 15 -10.88 13.88 3.38
C ASN A 15 -10.32 14.51 2.09
N HIS A 16 -9.24 13.95 1.52
CA HIS A 16 -8.58 14.50 0.33
C HIS A 16 -8.30 13.43 -0.71
N GLN A 17 -8.64 13.66 -1.97
CA GLN A 17 -8.27 12.71 -3.04
C GLN A 17 -6.74 12.65 -3.26
N LEU A 18 -6.07 13.79 -3.09
CA LEU A 18 -4.62 13.95 -3.09
C LEU A 18 -4.23 14.66 -1.79
N VAL A 19 -3.33 14.05 -1.01
CA VAL A 19 -2.94 14.55 0.31
C VAL A 19 -1.69 15.44 0.16
N PRO A 20 -1.75 16.73 0.55
CA PRO A 20 -0.60 17.62 0.43
C PRO A 20 0.59 17.17 1.29
N THR A 21 1.81 17.33 0.81
CA THR A 21 3.04 16.93 1.52
C THR A 21 3.14 17.49 2.95
N ALA A 22 2.72 18.74 3.15
CA ALA A 22 2.71 19.38 4.48
C ALA A 22 1.76 18.67 5.45
N LEU A 23 0.59 18.22 4.97
CA LEU A 23 -0.37 17.48 5.77
C LEU A 23 0.17 16.08 6.11
N ILE A 24 0.80 15.38 5.15
CA ILE A 24 1.43 14.08 5.39
C ILE A 24 2.51 14.21 6.47
N CYS A 25 3.36 15.24 6.40
CA CYS A 25 4.39 15.50 7.41
C CYS A 25 3.78 15.63 8.81
N SER A 26 2.75 16.48 8.95
CA SER A 26 2.04 16.71 10.21
C SER A 26 1.40 15.43 10.78
N LEU A 27 0.72 14.66 9.94
CA LEU A 27 0.05 13.43 10.35
C LEU A 27 1.03 12.28 10.67
N SER A 28 2.19 12.24 10.01
CA SER A 28 3.15 11.12 10.14
C SER A 28 3.87 11.08 11.48
N GLY A 29 3.98 12.21 12.19
CA GLY A 29 4.73 12.32 13.44
C GLY A 29 6.25 12.12 13.29
N VAL A 30 6.78 12.07 12.06
CA VAL A 30 8.21 11.89 11.78
C VAL A 30 8.98 13.17 12.15
N ARG A 31 9.94 13.05 13.07
CA ARG A 31 10.69 14.20 13.61
C ARG A 31 11.79 14.72 12.66
N SER A 32 12.45 13.81 11.95
CA SER A 32 13.56 14.12 11.05
C SER A 32 13.56 13.17 9.87
N GLY A 33 14.02 13.62 8.70
CA GLY A 33 14.15 12.74 7.53
C GLY A 33 12.82 12.40 6.84
N PHE A 34 11.73 13.12 7.12
CA PHE A 34 10.43 12.92 6.45
C PHE A 34 10.54 12.82 4.93
N LYS A 35 11.31 13.71 4.30
CA LYS A 35 11.52 13.70 2.83
C LYS A 35 12.22 12.44 2.33
N ILE A 36 13.12 11.85 3.13
CA ILE A 36 13.82 10.60 2.80
C ILE A 36 12.81 9.44 2.80
N HIS A 37 12.00 9.35 3.85
CA HIS A 37 10.96 8.32 3.96
C HIS A 37 9.88 8.48 2.88
N LEU A 38 9.46 9.72 2.58
CA LEU A 38 8.52 10.01 1.51
C LEU A 38 9.08 9.62 0.13
N ALA A 39 10.35 9.92 -0.13
CA ALA A 39 11.03 9.51 -1.34
C ALA A 39 11.17 7.98 -1.44
N ALA A 40 11.41 7.29 -0.33
CA ALA A 40 11.48 5.83 -0.27
C ALA A 40 10.13 5.19 -0.61
N VAL A 41 9.03 5.61 0.03
CA VAL A 41 7.69 5.07 -0.28
C VAL A 41 7.26 5.37 -1.71
N HIS A 42 7.66 6.51 -2.27
CA HIS A 42 7.44 6.83 -3.68
C HIS A 42 8.28 5.94 -4.62
N LYS A 43 9.57 5.75 -4.31
CA LYS A 43 10.47 4.86 -5.05
C LYS A 43 9.95 3.42 -5.09
N HIS A 44 9.35 2.95 -4.00
CA HIS A 44 8.71 1.64 -3.90
C HIS A 44 7.31 1.57 -4.54
N LYS A 45 6.85 2.65 -5.18
CA LYS A 45 5.54 2.75 -5.84
C LYS A 45 4.35 2.52 -4.89
N LEU A 46 4.54 2.77 -3.59
CA LEU A 46 3.47 2.66 -2.59
C LEU A 46 2.54 3.88 -2.63
N VAL A 47 3.07 5.01 -3.09
CA VAL A 47 2.33 6.24 -3.33
C VAL A 47 2.50 6.70 -4.77
N HIS A 48 1.48 7.36 -5.28
CA HIS A 48 1.51 8.12 -6.53
C HIS A 48 1.67 9.60 -6.19
N HIS A 49 2.66 10.23 -6.80
CA HIS A 49 2.87 11.67 -6.74
C HIS A 49 2.12 12.34 -7.87
N ASP A 50 1.34 13.37 -7.55
CA ASP A 50 0.76 14.28 -8.54
C ASP A 50 1.43 15.64 -8.36
N ALA A 51 2.05 16.14 -9.44
CA ALA A 51 2.74 17.43 -9.45
C ALA A 51 1.89 18.52 -10.13
N ASN A 52 0.67 18.22 -10.57
CA ASN A 52 -0.18 19.18 -11.24
C ASN A 52 -0.81 20.15 -10.23
N GLY A 53 -0.16 21.29 -10.04
CA GLY A 53 -0.66 22.41 -9.25
C GLY A 53 -0.36 22.36 -7.75
N MET A 54 -0.07 21.18 -7.17
CA MET A 54 0.33 21.06 -5.77
C MET A 54 1.20 19.82 -5.55
N ASP A 55 2.20 19.91 -4.68
CA ASP A 55 2.98 18.76 -4.22
C ASP A 55 2.14 17.87 -3.31
N ALA A 56 1.54 16.82 -3.88
CA ALA A 56 0.59 15.96 -3.17
C ALA A 56 0.72 14.48 -3.59
N TYR A 57 0.31 13.60 -2.67
CA TYR A 57 0.43 12.16 -2.83
C TYR A 57 -0.89 11.46 -2.54
N ARG A 58 -1.09 10.30 -3.16
CA ARG A 58 -2.15 9.35 -2.81
C ARG A 58 -1.60 7.93 -2.80
N LEU A 59 -2.26 7.02 -2.08
CA LEU A 59 -1.90 5.60 -2.09
C LEU A 59 -2.13 4.97 -3.45
N THR A 60 -1.22 4.08 -3.83
CA THR A 60 -1.45 3.10 -4.90
C THR A 60 -2.14 1.86 -4.32
N PRO A 61 -2.68 0.96 -5.16
CA PRO A 61 -3.14 -0.35 -4.68
C PRO A 61 -2.07 -1.11 -3.91
N LEU A 62 -0.80 -1.03 -4.34
CA LEU A 62 0.33 -1.65 -3.64
C LEU A 62 0.56 -1.02 -2.26
N GLY A 63 0.39 0.31 -2.12
CA GLY A 63 0.45 0.97 -0.82
C GLY A 63 -0.61 0.44 0.15
N TYR A 64 -1.86 0.27 -0.33
CA TYR A 64 -2.92 -0.35 0.46
C TYR A 64 -2.61 -1.80 0.84
N ASP A 65 -1.99 -2.59 -0.04
CA ASP A 65 -1.60 -3.96 0.28
C ASP A 65 -0.59 -4.00 1.43
N ILE A 66 0.42 -3.13 1.40
CA ILE A 66 1.42 -3.05 2.47
C ILE A 66 0.79 -2.66 3.81
N LEU A 67 -0.15 -1.70 3.81
CA LEU A 67 -0.87 -1.32 5.03
C LEU A 67 -1.75 -2.47 5.56
N ALA A 68 -2.46 -3.17 4.67
CA ALA A 68 -3.27 -4.32 5.04
C ALA A 68 -2.41 -5.45 5.63
N LEU A 69 -1.30 -5.81 4.98
CA LEU A 69 -0.35 -6.82 5.46
C LEU A 69 0.28 -6.44 6.80
N ARG A 70 0.66 -5.16 6.97
CA ARG A 70 1.13 -4.64 8.26
C ARG A 70 0.06 -4.80 9.34
N ALA A 71 -1.20 -4.49 9.03
CA ALA A 71 -2.30 -4.63 9.98
C ALA A 71 -2.60 -6.09 10.34
N LEU A 72 -2.46 -7.02 9.38
CA LEU A 72 -2.52 -8.48 9.61
C LEU A 72 -1.39 -8.92 10.55
N HIS A 73 -0.16 -8.45 10.28
CA HIS A 73 1.01 -8.82 11.07
C HIS A 73 0.94 -8.28 12.50
N LYS A 74 0.59 -7.00 12.66
CA LYS A 74 0.50 -6.34 13.98
C LYS A 74 -0.53 -7.00 14.92
N ARG A 75 -1.57 -7.63 14.37
CA ARG A 75 -2.59 -8.35 15.16
C ARG A 75 -2.27 -9.82 15.40
N GLY A 76 -1.09 -10.30 14.97
CA GLY A 76 -0.70 -11.71 15.11
C GLY A 76 -1.46 -12.66 14.18
N ALA A 77 -2.04 -12.18 13.08
CA ALA A 77 -2.77 -13.04 12.16
C ALA A 77 -1.85 -13.74 11.15
N ILE A 78 -0.78 -13.07 10.70
CA ILE A 78 0.24 -13.67 9.84
C ILE A 78 1.63 -13.19 10.28
N ASP A 79 2.64 -14.03 10.12
CA ASP A 79 4.03 -13.70 10.40
C ASP A 79 4.85 -13.46 9.11
N ALA A 80 4.49 -14.13 8.01
CA ALA A 80 5.18 -13.99 6.74
C ALA A 80 4.23 -14.08 5.55
N VAL A 81 4.62 -13.47 4.43
CA VAL A 81 4.00 -13.66 3.11
C VAL A 81 5.01 -14.39 2.23
N GLY A 82 4.55 -15.49 1.62
CA GLY A 82 5.31 -16.36 0.76
C GLY A 82 5.05 -16.11 -0.73
N SER A 83 5.08 -17.20 -1.49
CA SER A 83 5.01 -17.15 -2.95
C SER A 83 3.63 -16.73 -3.44
N ARG A 84 3.59 -16.14 -4.65
CA ARG A 84 2.32 -15.87 -5.33
C ARG A 84 1.72 -17.17 -5.83
N LEU A 85 0.53 -17.51 -5.34
CA LEU A 85 -0.21 -18.71 -5.71
C LEU A 85 -1.01 -18.52 -7.00
N GLY A 86 -1.52 -17.30 -7.24
CA GLY A 86 -2.33 -17.04 -8.43
C GLY A 86 -2.62 -15.57 -8.69
N VAL A 87 -2.86 -15.25 -9.95
CA VAL A 87 -3.31 -13.92 -10.40
C VAL A 87 -4.63 -14.09 -11.14
N GLY A 88 -5.68 -13.51 -10.60
CA GLY A 88 -6.98 -13.39 -11.23
C GLY A 88 -7.25 -11.97 -11.71
N LYS A 89 -8.41 -11.80 -12.35
CA LYS A 89 -8.90 -10.48 -12.78
C LYS A 89 -9.17 -9.56 -11.58
N GLU A 90 -9.74 -10.11 -10.53
CA GLU A 90 -10.28 -9.36 -9.39
C GLU A 90 -9.51 -9.60 -8.09
N ALA A 91 -8.49 -10.45 -8.12
CA ALA A 91 -7.67 -10.72 -6.96
C ALA A 91 -6.30 -11.25 -7.33
N GLU A 92 -5.34 -11.03 -6.44
CA GLU A 92 -4.05 -11.70 -6.42
C GLU A 92 -3.97 -12.52 -5.12
N VAL A 93 -3.52 -13.77 -5.21
CA VAL A 93 -3.48 -14.71 -4.09
C VAL A 93 -2.03 -15.07 -3.79
N TYR A 94 -1.68 -14.99 -2.52
CA TYR A 94 -0.34 -15.26 -1.99
C TYR A 94 -0.43 -16.29 -0.87
N GLU A 95 0.61 -17.09 -0.74
CA GLU A 95 0.84 -17.90 0.43
C GLU A 95 1.21 -16.99 1.61
N ALA A 96 0.85 -17.37 2.83
CA ALA A 96 1.27 -16.71 4.06
C ALA A 96 1.40 -17.73 5.19
N ARG A 97 2.20 -17.38 6.20
CA ARG A 97 2.38 -18.18 7.41
C ARG A 97 1.61 -17.54 8.56
N LEU A 98 0.79 -18.32 9.26
CA LEU A 98 0.16 -17.91 10.51
C LEU A 98 1.20 -17.76 11.62
N THR A 99 0.92 -16.96 12.64
CA THR A 99 1.88 -16.74 13.74
C THR A 99 2.08 -18.00 14.61
N ASP A 100 1.03 -18.79 14.83
CA ASP A 100 1.04 -19.91 15.79
C ASP A 100 0.89 -21.29 15.13
N GLU A 101 0.82 -21.37 13.79
CA GLU A 101 0.58 -22.61 13.06
C GLU A 101 1.62 -22.82 11.96
N LEU A 102 1.97 -24.09 11.71
CA LEU A 102 2.91 -24.48 10.67
C LEU A 102 2.25 -24.57 9.29
N GLU A 103 0.93 -24.74 9.24
CA GLU A 103 0.20 -24.88 7.99
C GLU A 103 0.09 -23.53 7.26
N PRO A 104 0.47 -23.46 5.98
CA PRO A 104 0.36 -22.24 5.20
C PRO A 104 -1.11 -21.89 4.92
N VAL A 105 -1.40 -20.60 4.94
CA VAL A 105 -2.71 -20.04 4.57
C VAL A 105 -2.61 -19.19 3.31
N ALA A 106 -3.76 -18.86 2.72
CA ALA A 106 -3.83 -17.98 1.56
C ALA A 106 -4.25 -16.55 1.96
N VAL A 107 -3.49 -15.54 1.53
CA VAL A 107 -3.89 -14.14 1.55
C VAL A 107 -4.40 -13.75 0.18
N LYS A 108 -5.66 -13.29 0.12
CA LYS A 108 -6.33 -12.83 -1.10
C LYS A 108 -6.44 -11.30 -1.09
N LEU A 109 -5.66 -10.65 -1.94
CA LEU A 109 -5.70 -9.20 -2.14
C LEU A 109 -6.68 -8.87 -3.27
N HIS A 110 -7.72 -8.10 -2.96
CA HIS A 110 -8.74 -7.74 -3.94
C HIS A 110 -8.26 -6.62 -4.88
N ARG A 111 -8.69 -6.69 -6.14
CA ARG A 111 -8.28 -5.81 -7.25
C ARG A 111 -9.51 -5.34 -8.05
N LEU A 112 -10.43 -4.65 -7.38
CA LEU A 112 -11.59 -4.06 -8.04
C LEU A 112 -11.15 -3.00 -9.06
N GLY A 113 -11.81 -2.95 -10.22
CA GLY A 113 -11.57 -1.92 -11.23
C GLY A 113 -10.35 -2.13 -12.13
N LYS A 114 -9.63 -3.26 -12.05
CA LYS A 114 -8.63 -3.63 -13.08
C LYS A 114 -9.35 -3.92 -14.41
N THR A 115 -9.24 -3.02 -15.37
CA THR A 115 -9.70 -3.25 -16.75
C THR A 115 -8.80 -4.29 -17.44
N SER A 116 -9.41 -5.35 -17.97
CA SER A 116 -8.72 -6.46 -18.65
C SER A 116 -8.73 -6.32 -20.18
N PHE A 117 -8.76 -5.10 -20.70
CA PHE A 117 -8.75 -4.91 -22.15
C PHE A 117 -7.31 -4.99 -22.65
N ARG A 118 -7.01 -6.05 -23.40
CA ARG A 118 -5.87 -6.07 -24.32
C ARG A 118 -6.30 -5.27 -25.55
N ASN A 119 -5.43 -4.37 -26.03
CA ASN A 119 -5.62 -3.65 -27.28
C ASN A 119 -6.11 -4.62 -28.37
N VAL A 120 -7.37 -4.49 -28.77
CA VAL A 120 -7.88 -5.12 -29.97
C VAL A 120 -7.33 -4.29 -31.12
N LYS A 121 -6.31 -4.80 -31.81
CA LYS A 121 -5.87 -4.21 -33.08
C LYS A 121 -6.97 -4.55 -34.11
N ASN A 122 -7.58 -3.52 -34.69
CA ASN A 122 -8.29 -3.63 -35.96
C ASN A 122 -7.28 -3.68 -37.10
#